data_AF-A0A2G5KI14-F1
#
_entry.id   AF-A0A2G5KI14-F1
#
_cell.length_a   1.000
_cell.length_b   1.000
_cell.length_c   1.000
_cell.angle_alpha   90.00
_cell.angle_beta   90.00
_cell.angle_gamma   90.00
#
_symmetry.space_group_name_H-M   'P 1'
#
loop_
_entity.id
_entity.type
_entity.pdbx_description
1 polymer ?
#
loop_
_entity_poly.entity_id
_entity_poly.type
_entity_poly.pdbx_seq_one_letter_code
_entity_poly.pdbx_strand_id
1 'polypeptide(L)'
;MKSKTKVLLFLSVVCLSVNSFAQRGVRMAYVDMEYILENVEEYREASEQLDTKVQKWKVEIEQKRSVVEQMKKDLMAEKVLLTAELISEREEDIQILEKEMLEYQQNRFGPQGDLVLQKRRLIQPIQDQVFNEVQKIGTNKKYDFIFDKSADVVMLYSEKRHDISELVLRQIARTRKISKPANKGNKRSRLDDFEGDDEELEAVESDAVTERKDKAKEASEARAKTAEEKRAEQLKLREERKKAYEERRKKLLEEREAKKKEKQEERKKDSEEKENSSEQ
;
A
#
# COMPACT_ATOMS: atom_id res chain seq x y z
N MET A 1 -21.88 -17.32 -84.31
CA MET A 1 -21.52 -17.93 -83.00
C MET A 1 -20.18 -17.44 -82.44
N LYS A 2 -19.14 -17.18 -83.27
CA LYS A 2 -17.79 -16.79 -82.82
C LYS A 2 -17.69 -15.50 -81.98
N SER A 3 -18.57 -14.50 -82.19
CA SER A 3 -18.57 -13.26 -81.40
C SER A 3 -19.12 -13.45 -79.98
N LYS A 4 -20.17 -14.26 -79.82
CA LYS A 4 -20.77 -14.57 -78.51
C LYS A 4 -19.80 -15.33 -77.61
N THR A 5 -19.02 -16.27 -78.18
CA THR A 5 -17.98 -17.01 -77.42
C THR A 5 -16.84 -16.11 -76.95
N LYS A 6 -16.42 -15.13 -77.77
CA LYS A 6 -15.38 -14.15 -77.38
C LYS A 6 -15.83 -13.20 -76.27
N VAL A 7 -17.09 -12.75 -76.30
CA VAL A 7 -17.68 -11.91 -75.24
C VAL A 7 -17.79 -12.68 -73.93
N LEU A 8 -18.18 -13.95 -73.99
CA LEU A 8 -18.31 -14.81 -72.80
C LEU A 8 -16.95 -15.10 -72.15
N LEU A 9 -15.89 -15.24 -72.96
CA LEU A 9 -14.51 -15.42 -72.50
C LEU A 9 -13.94 -14.12 -71.89
N PHE A 10 -14.25 -12.95 -72.48
CA PHE A 10 -13.86 -11.66 -71.91
C PHE A 10 -14.55 -11.42 -70.55
N LEU A 11 -15.85 -11.72 -70.45
CA LEU A 11 -16.60 -11.60 -69.20
C LEU A 11 -16.05 -12.55 -68.12
N SER A 12 -15.66 -13.78 -68.48
CA SER A 12 -15.06 -14.70 -67.50
C SER A 12 -13.70 -14.19 -66.99
N VAL A 13 -12.86 -13.64 -67.86
CA VAL A 13 -11.56 -13.06 -67.46
C VAL A 13 -11.74 -11.86 -66.53
N VAL A 14 -12.71 -10.98 -66.83
CA VAL A 14 -13.05 -9.85 -65.96
C VAL A 14 -13.58 -10.33 -64.61
N CYS A 15 -14.48 -11.32 -64.58
CA CYS A 15 -14.97 -11.93 -63.34
C CYS A 15 -13.88 -12.65 -62.53
N LEU A 16 -12.88 -13.27 -63.16
CA LEU A 16 -11.75 -13.87 -62.43
C LEU A 16 -10.80 -12.79 -61.87
N SER A 17 -10.63 -11.66 -62.56
CA SER A 17 -9.75 -10.58 -62.10
C SER A 17 -10.26 -9.86 -60.84
N VAL A 18 -11.59 -9.74 -60.65
CA VAL A 18 -12.16 -9.14 -59.42
C VAL A 18 -12.01 -10.03 -58.18
N ASN A 19 -11.86 -11.35 -58.34
CA ASN A 19 -11.64 -12.27 -57.21
C ASN A 19 -10.23 -12.16 -56.60
N SER A 20 -9.25 -11.63 -57.34
CA SER A 20 -7.85 -11.53 -56.88
C SER A 20 -7.62 -10.39 -55.88
N PHE A 21 -8.49 -9.38 -55.84
CA PHE A 21 -8.35 -8.25 -54.91
C PHE A 21 -8.94 -8.52 -53.52
N ALA A 22 -9.71 -9.60 -53.34
CA ALA A 22 -10.43 -9.90 -52.10
C ALA A 22 -9.64 -10.73 -51.09
N GLN A 23 -8.44 -11.21 -51.43
CA GLN A 23 -7.63 -12.09 -50.57
C GLN A 23 -6.59 -11.35 -49.72
N ARG A 24 -6.94 -10.19 -49.14
CA ARG A 24 -6.13 -9.65 -48.03
C ARG A 24 -6.55 -10.39 -46.75
N GLY A 25 -5.80 -11.43 -46.41
CA GLY A 25 -5.95 -12.10 -45.12
C GLY A 25 -5.75 -11.12 -43.96
N VAL A 26 -6.51 -11.33 -42.87
CA VAL A 26 -6.41 -10.51 -41.66
C VAL A 26 -5.00 -10.63 -41.10
N ARG A 27 -4.34 -9.49 -40.89
CA ARG A 27 -2.99 -9.44 -40.33
C ARG A 27 -3.05 -9.30 -38.83
N MET A 28 -2.74 -10.40 -38.14
CA MET A 28 -2.73 -10.47 -36.68
C MET A 28 -1.29 -10.54 -36.16
N ALA A 29 -1.04 -9.87 -35.06
CA ALA A 29 0.20 -9.97 -34.29
C ALA A 29 -0.14 -10.18 -32.80
N TYR A 30 0.85 -10.57 -32.01
CA TYR A 30 0.73 -10.58 -30.56
C TYR A 30 1.95 -9.97 -29.89
N VAL A 31 1.73 -9.55 -28.65
CA VAL A 31 2.70 -8.94 -27.75
C VAL A 31 2.62 -9.65 -26.41
N ASP A 32 3.75 -9.85 -25.75
CA ASP A 32 3.84 -10.30 -24.38
C ASP A 32 4.16 -9.09 -23.49
N MET A 33 3.12 -8.51 -22.87
CA MET A 33 3.25 -7.29 -22.08
C MET A 33 4.11 -7.52 -20.83
N GLU A 34 3.98 -8.67 -20.18
CA GLU A 34 4.79 -9.04 -19.02
C GLU A 34 6.28 -9.08 -19.38
N TYR A 35 6.63 -9.77 -20.47
CA TYR A 35 8.01 -9.78 -20.97
C TYR A 35 8.52 -8.37 -21.30
N ILE A 36 7.70 -7.51 -21.92
CA ILE A 36 8.12 -6.13 -22.21
C ILE A 36 8.41 -5.39 -20.92
N LEU A 37 7.49 -5.40 -19.96
CA LEU A 37 7.62 -4.67 -18.70
C LEU A 37 8.87 -5.11 -17.94
N GLU A 38 9.14 -6.41 -17.82
CA GLU A 38 10.33 -6.94 -17.13
C GLU A 38 11.65 -6.46 -17.74
N ASN A 39 11.67 -6.22 -19.06
CA ASN A 39 12.86 -5.77 -19.78
C ASN A 39 12.99 -4.23 -19.85
N VAL A 40 12.01 -3.47 -19.35
CA VAL A 40 12.10 -2.01 -19.22
C VAL A 40 12.87 -1.66 -17.95
N GLU A 41 14.02 -0.98 -18.11
CA GLU A 41 14.89 -0.59 -16.99
C GLU A 41 14.16 0.24 -15.92
N GLU A 42 13.29 1.18 -16.34
CA GLU A 42 12.47 1.99 -15.44
C GLU A 42 11.51 1.15 -14.60
N TYR A 43 10.94 0.08 -15.15
CA TYR A 43 10.09 -0.84 -14.41
C TYR A 43 10.90 -1.61 -13.37
N ARG A 44 12.08 -2.10 -13.75
CA ARG A 44 12.96 -2.87 -12.85
C ARG A 44 13.39 -2.03 -11.65
N GLU A 45 13.85 -0.79 -11.88
CA GLU A 45 14.25 0.12 -10.80
C GLU A 45 13.07 0.46 -9.88
N ALA A 46 11.90 0.75 -10.45
CA ALA A 46 10.70 1.04 -9.69
C ALA A 46 10.20 -0.17 -8.88
N SER A 47 10.30 -1.38 -9.45
CA SER A 47 9.95 -2.63 -8.78
C SER A 47 10.88 -2.89 -7.59
N GLU A 48 12.19 -2.70 -7.75
CA GLU A 48 13.16 -2.89 -6.68
C GLU A 48 12.93 -1.92 -5.50
N GLN A 49 12.61 -0.66 -5.81
CA GLN A 49 12.23 0.33 -4.79
C GLN A 49 10.93 -0.05 -4.07
N LEU A 50 9.94 -0.57 -4.81
CA LEU A 50 8.68 -1.03 -4.23
C LEU A 50 8.90 -2.26 -3.34
N ASP A 51 9.70 -3.23 -3.78
CA ASP A 51 10.05 -4.43 -3.03
C ASP A 51 10.75 -4.07 -1.72
N THR A 52 11.65 -3.08 -1.75
CA THR A 52 12.29 -2.56 -0.53
C THR A 52 11.26 -2.02 0.47
N LYS A 53 10.25 -1.27 0.00
CA LYS A 53 9.16 -0.78 0.86
C LYS A 53 8.30 -1.92 1.40
N VAL A 54 8.00 -2.91 0.57
CA VAL A 54 7.24 -4.12 0.97
C VAL A 54 7.97 -4.86 2.08
N GLN A 55 9.29 -5.03 1.97
CA GLN A 55 10.07 -5.67 3.04
C GLN A 55 10.03 -4.86 4.33
N LYS A 56 10.14 -3.53 4.27
CA LYS A 56 9.99 -2.67 5.45
C LYS A 56 8.63 -2.85 6.13
N TRP A 57 7.53 -2.81 5.37
CA TRP A 57 6.19 -3.02 5.92
C TRP A 57 5.99 -4.41 6.52
N LYS A 58 6.58 -5.45 5.91
CA LYS A 58 6.56 -6.81 6.48
C LYS A 58 7.26 -6.86 7.83
N VAL A 59 8.44 -6.23 7.96
CA VAL A 59 9.17 -6.16 9.22
C VAL A 59 8.37 -5.39 10.28
N GLU A 60 7.74 -4.27 9.92
CA GLU A 60 6.90 -3.50 10.84
C GLU A 60 5.66 -4.29 11.32
N ILE A 61 5.03 -5.07 10.44
CA ILE A 61 3.92 -5.95 10.82
C ILE A 61 4.40 -7.03 11.78
N GLU A 62 5.54 -7.66 11.50
CA GLU A 62 6.09 -8.71 12.37
C GLU A 62 6.47 -8.16 13.75
N GLN A 63 7.02 -6.94 13.81
CA GLN A 63 7.29 -6.25 15.08
C GLN A 63 5.99 -5.99 15.86
N LYS A 64 4.96 -5.43 15.22
CA LYS A 64 3.66 -5.21 15.86
C LYS A 64 3.04 -6.51 16.37
N ARG A 65 3.13 -7.58 15.58
CA ARG A 65 2.66 -8.92 15.95
C ARG A 65 3.40 -9.47 17.16
N SER A 66 4.73 -9.36 17.18
CA SER A 66 5.55 -9.80 18.31
C SER A 66 5.21 -9.04 19.59
N VAL A 67 4.95 -7.73 19.51
CA VAL A 67 4.55 -6.93 20.67
C VAL A 67 3.19 -7.39 21.21
N VAL A 68 2.20 -7.58 20.33
CA VAL A 68 0.87 -8.13 20.70
C VAL A 68 1.00 -9.49 21.36
N GLU A 69 1.80 -10.39 20.80
CA GLU A 69 2.00 -11.73 21.35
C GLU A 69 2.67 -11.70 22.72
N GLN A 70 3.64 -10.80 22.92
CA GLN A 70 4.30 -10.62 24.21
C GLN A 70 3.32 -10.10 25.26
N MET A 71 2.52 -9.06 24.97
CA MET A 71 1.52 -8.54 25.91
C MET A 71 0.46 -9.58 26.28
N LYS A 72 0.07 -10.45 25.33
CA LYS A 72 -0.82 -11.57 25.62
C LYS A 72 -0.20 -12.58 26.58
N LYS A 73 1.08 -12.94 26.37
CA LYS A 73 1.82 -13.84 27.27
C LYS A 73 1.96 -13.24 28.67
N ASP A 74 2.32 -11.96 28.75
CA ASP A 74 2.47 -11.24 30.01
C ASP A 74 1.13 -11.16 30.77
N LEU A 75 0.03 -10.87 30.06
CA LEU A 75 -1.31 -10.90 30.64
C LEU A 75 -1.68 -12.28 31.18
N MET A 76 -1.38 -13.36 30.45
CA MET A 76 -1.65 -14.73 30.92
C MET A 76 -0.85 -15.07 32.18
N ALA A 77 0.42 -14.66 32.26
CA ALA A 77 1.29 -14.91 33.42
C ALA A 77 0.86 -14.10 34.65
N GLU A 78 0.50 -12.82 34.45
CA GLU A 78 0.13 -11.91 35.54
C GLU A 78 -1.35 -12.01 35.94
N LYS A 79 -2.21 -12.70 35.16
CA LYS A 79 -3.68 -12.76 35.37
C LYS A 79 -4.08 -13.13 36.80
N VAL A 80 -3.33 -14.01 37.45
CA VAL A 80 -3.63 -14.49 38.82
C VAL A 80 -3.33 -13.42 39.89
N LEU A 81 -2.46 -12.45 39.57
CA LEU A 81 -2.03 -11.39 40.48
C LEU A 81 -2.80 -10.07 40.29
N LEU A 82 -3.59 -9.96 39.23
CA LEU A 82 -4.31 -8.74 38.84
C LEU A 82 -5.76 -8.75 39.31
N THR A 83 -6.35 -7.56 39.45
CA THR A 83 -7.79 -7.39 39.67
C THR A 83 -8.55 -7.52 38.35
N ALA A 84 -9.84 -7.86 38.41
CA ALA A 84 -10.68 -8.00 37.22
C ALA A 84 -10.71 -6.73 36.34
N GLU A 85 -10.68 -5.53 36.94
CA GLU A 85 -10.63 -4.25 36.21
C GLU A 85 -9.32 -4.08 35.42
N LEU A 86 -8.16 -4.44 36.01
CA LEU A 86 -6.86 -4.35 35.34
C LEU A 86 -6.71 -5.37 34.22
N ILE A 87 -7.34 -6.53 34.36
CA ILE A 87 -7.40 -7.54 33.30
C ILE A 87 -8.19 -6.97 32.11
N SER A 88 -9.36 -6.36 32.36
CA SER A 88 -10.19 -5.75 31.32
C SER A 88 -9.44 -4.64 30.57
N GLU A 89 -8.78 -3.72 31.29
CA GLU A 89 -8.03 -2.61 30.67
C GLU A 89 -6.91 -3.12 29.76
N ARG A 90 -6.15 -4.13 30.21
CA ARG A 90 -5.08 -4.71 29.38
C ARG A 90 -5.61 -5.54 28.21
N GLU A 91 -6.73 -6.24 28.38
CA GLU A 91 -7.40 -6.94 27.28
C GLU A 91 -7.90 -5.95 26.22
N GLU A 92 -8.42 -4.79 26.63
CA GLU A 92 -8.79 -3.69 25.73
C GLU A 92 -7.57 -3.11 25.00
N ASP A 93 -6.46 -2.84 25.71
CA ASP A 93 -5.22 -2.34 25.10
C ASP A 93 -4.67 -3.33 24.04
N ILE A 94 -4.69 -4.64 24.35
CA ILE A 94 -4.29 -5.68 23.40
C ILE A 94 -5.23 -5.68 22.18
N GLN A 95 -6.54 -5.60 22.38
CA GLN A 95 -7.51 -5.56 21.27
C GLN A 95 -7.33 -4.33 20.38
N ILE A 96 -7.02 -3.17 20.95
CA ILE A 96 -6.73 -1.95 20.19
C ILE A 96 -5.48 -2.18 19.32
N LEU A 97 -4.40 -2.69 19.90
CA LEU A 97 -3.15 -2.93 19.17
C LEU A 97 -3.29 -4.01 18.10
N GLU A 98 -4.10 -5.04 18.34
CA GLU A 98 -4.48 -6.04 17.34
C GLU A 98 -5.24 -5.43 16.18
N LYS A 99 -6.24 -4.59 16.48
CA LYS A 99 -7.02 -3.89 15.46
C LYS A 99 -6.16 -2.95 14.64
N GLU A 100 -5.29 -2.17 15.28
CA GLU A 100 -4.34 -1.30 14.60
C GLU A 100 -3.38 -2.08 13.70
N MET A 101 -2.90 -3.24 14.14
CA MET A 101 -2.05 -4.12 13.34
C MET A 101 -2.80 -4.64 12.10
N LEU A 102 -4.04 -5.10 12.28
CA LEU A 102 -4.88 -5.59 11.17
C LEU A 102 -5.23 -4.48 10.19
N GLU A 103 -5.59 -3.29 10.68
CA GLU A 103 -5.82 -2.11 9.84
C GLU A 103 -4.56 -1.71 9.09
N TYR A 104 -3.40 -1.73 9.75
CA TYR A 104 -2.12 -1.47 9.10
C TYR A 104 -1.87 -2.47 7.96
N GLN A 105 -2.04 -3.77 8.22
CA GLN A 105 -1.89 -4.81 7.21
C GLN A 105 -2.88 -4.61 6.05
N GLN A 106 -4.14 -4.30 6.33
CA GLN A 106 -5.16 -4.07 5.31
C GLN A 106 -4.88 -2.81 4.48
N ASN A 107 -4.44 -1.72 5.11
CA ASN A 107 -4.10 -0.47 4.42
C ASN A 107 -2.87 -0.63 3.52
N ARG A 108 -1.92 -1.50 3.87
CA ARG A 108 -0.73 -1.73 3.05
C ARG A 108 -0.95 -2.81 1.97
N PHE A 109 -1.52 -3.95 2.35
CA PHE A 109 -1.59 -5.17 1.53
C PHE A 109 -3.00 -5.56 1.07
N GLY A 110 -4.04 -4.81 1.47
CA GLY A 110 -5.40 -5.07 1.04
C GLY A 110 -5.63 -4.80 -0.45
N PRO A 111 -6.81 -5.13 -0.99
CA PRO A 111 -7.14 -4.97 -2.41
C PRO A 111 -7.06 -3.52 -2.92
N GLN A 112 -7.30 -2.55 -2.03
CA GLN A 112 -7.12 -1.11 -2.28
C GLN A 112 -5.96 -0.52 -1.46
N GLY A 113 -5.08 -1.39 -0.97
CA GLY A 113 -3.95 -0.97 -0.15
C GLY A 113 -2.88 -0.25 -0.95
N ASP A 114 -1.95 0.36 -0.22
CA ASP A 114 -0.86 1.15 -0.79
C ASP A 114 0.00 0.38 -1.78
N LEU A 115 0.22 -0.92 -1.54
CA LEU A 115 1.00 -1.77 -2.45
C LEU A 115 0.36 -1.83 -3.84
N VAL A 116 -0.93 -2.10 -3.91
CA VAL A 116 -1.67 -2.23 -5.18
C VAL A 116 -1.73 -0.88 -5.89
N LEU A 117 -1.99 0.20 -5.14
CA LEU A 117 -2.02 1.56 -5.67
C LEU A 117 -0.67 1.99 -6.22
N GLN A 118 0.43 1.76 -5.48
CA GLN A 118 1.77 2.08 -5.93
C GLN A 118 2.17 1.24 -7.14
N LYS A 119 1.90 -0.07 -7.12
CA LYS A 119 2.14 -0.95 -8.27
C LYS A 119 1.41 -0.44 -9.51
N ARG A 120 0.13 -0.08 -9.41
CA ARG A 120 -0.64 0.50 -10.52
C ARG A 120 -0.02 1.80 -11.03
N ARG A 121 0.31 2.74 -10.13
CA ARG A 121 0.91 4.04 -10.50
C ARG A 121 2.26 3.90 -11.21
N LEU A 122 3.05 2.90 -10.85
CA LEU A 122 4.34 2.62 -11.49
C LEU A 122 4.18 1.93 -12.85
N ILE A 123 3.24 0.97 -12.95
CA ILE A 123 3.02 0.19 -14.17
C ILE A 123 2.30 1.00 -15.25
N GLN A 124 1.27 1.78 -14.88
CA GLN A 124 0.41 2.49 -15.81
C GLN A 124 1.15 3.38 -16.83
N PRO A 125 2.09 4.27 -16.45
CA PRO A 125 2.79 5.10 -17.44
C PRO A 125 3.64 4.27 -18.41
N ILE A 126 4.15 3.12 -17.97
CA ILE A 126 4.93 2.22 -18.82
C ILE A 126 4.00 1.49 -19.79
N GLN A 127 2.84 1.01 -19.31
CA GLN A 127 1.81 0.43 -20.17
C GLN A 127 1.34 1.42 -21.24
N ASP A 128 1.12 2.69 -20.87
CA ASP A 128 0.73 3.73 -21.82
C ASP A 128 1.82 3.97 -22.88
N GLN A 129 3.10 3.95 -22.50
CA GLN A 129 4.22 4.04 -23.45
C GLN A 129 4.25 2.84 -24.40
N VAL A 130 4.10 1.63 -23.88
CA VAL A 130 4.07 0.40 -24.67
C VAL A 130 2.89 0.43 -25.64
N PHE A 131 1.69 0.81 -25.17
CA PHE A 131 0.49 0.93 -25.99
C PHE A 131 0.70 1.90 -27.16
N ASN A 132 1.27 3.07 -26.90
CA ASN A 132 1.58 4.05 -27.94
C ASN A 132 2.56 3.50 -29.00
N GLU A 133 3.60 2.77 -28.59
CA GLU A 133 4.54 2.17 -29.54
C GLU A 133 3.90 1.01 -30.31
N VAL A 134 3.08 0.19 -29.66
CA VAL A 134 2.28 -0.87 -30.30
C VAL A 134 1.36 -0.28 -31.36
N GLN A 135 0.68 0.83 -31.08
CA GLN A 135 -0.21 1.51 -32.03
C GLN A 135 0.56 2.03 -33.26
N LYS A 136 1.75 2.62 -33.05
CA LYS A 136 2.62 3.07 -34.15
C LYS A 136 3.06 1.88 -35.01
N ILE A 137 3.45 0.77 -34.39
CA ILE A 137 3.86 -0.45 -35.09
C ILE A 137 2.70 -1.06 -35.87
N GLY A 138 1.52 -1.14 -35.26
CA GLY A 138 0.28 -1.58 -35.86
C GLY A 138 -0.05 -0.79 -37.12
N THR A 139 0.02 0.54 -37.04
CA THR A 139 -0.25 1.44 -38.18
C THR A 139 0.81 1.28 -39.28
N ASN A 140 2.10 1.29 -38.92
CA ASN A 140 3.21 1.22 -39.89
C ASN A 140 3.28 -0.13 -40.61
N LYS A 141 3.04 -1.23 -39.90
CA LYS A 141 3.01 -2.60 -40.46
C LYS A 141 1.64 -3.00 -40.99
N LYS A 142 0.62 -2.16 -40.75
CA LYS A 142 -0.78 -2.35 -41.13
C LYS A 142 -1.33 -3.68 -40.57
N TYR A 143 -1.10 -3.93 -39.28
CA TYR A 143 -1.79 -5.01 -38.56
C TYR A 143 -3.22 -4.58 -38.29
N ASP A 144 -4.16 -5.51 -38.46
CA ASP A 144 -5.57 -5.29 -38.19
C ASP A 144 -5.89 -5.55 -36.71
N PHE A 145 -5.19 -6.52 -36.09
CA PHE A 145 -5.31 -6.85 -34.68
C PHE A 145 -3.95 -7.13 -34.05
N ILE A 146 -3.79 -6.68 -32.80
CA ILE A 146 -2.64 -7.01 -31.95
C ILE A 146 -3.20 -7.51 -30.62
N PHE A 147 -2.84 -8.74 -30.25
CA PHE A 147 -3.30 -9.37 -29.02
C PHE A 147 -2.22 -9.31 -27.94
N ASP A 148 -2.63 -9.08 -26.70
CA ASP A 148 -1.77 -9.26 -25.55
C ASP A 148 -1.86 -10.72 -25.08
N LYS A 149 -0.73 -11.42 -25.04
CA LYS A 149 -0.59 -12.78 -24.54
C LYS A 149 -0.68 -12.85 -23.02
N SER A 150 -0.36 -11.76 -22.32
CA SER A 150 -0.43 -11.66 -20.86
C SER A 150 -1.85 -11.39 -20.35
N ALA A 151 -2.80 -11.07 -21.24
CA ALA A 151 -4.21 -10.88 -20.91
C ALA A 151 -4.98 -12.21 -20.90
N ASP A 152 -6.26 -12.19 -20.51
CA ASP A 152 -7.15 -13.37 -20.40
C ASP A 152 -7.44 -14.10 -21.73
N VAL A 153 -6.81 -13.70 -22.84
CA VAL A 153 -6.95 -14.36 -24.13
C VAL A 153 -6.12 -15.64 -24.15
N VAL A 154 -6.79 -16.79 -24.05
CA VAL A 154 -6.13 -18.10 -24.11
C VAL A 154 -5.64 -18.38 -25.54
N MET A 155 -4.35 -18.19 -25.78
CA MET A 155 -3.68 -18.54 -27.03
C MET A 155 -3.00 -19.91 -26.92
N LEU A 156 -3.61 -20.94 -27.53
CA LEU A 156 -3.09 -22.31 -27.45
C LEU A 156 -1.81 -22.52 -28.27
N TYR A 157 -1.69 -21.84 -29.40
CA TYR A 157 -0.52 -21.91 -30.27
C TYR A 157 -0.38 -20.64 -31.09
N SER A 158 0.84 -20.15 -31.24
CA SER A 158 1.17 -19.12 -32.21
C SER A 158 2.60 -19.29 -32.73
N GLU A 159 2.78 -18.94 -34.00
CA GLU A 159 4.11 -18.93 -34.59
C GLU A 159 4.89 -17.68 -34.15
N LYS A 160 6.18 -17.83 -33.85
CA LYS A 160 7.05 -16.73 -33.37
C LYS A 160 7.13 -15.54 -34.34
N ARG A 161 6.87 -15.77 -35.63
CA ARG A 161 6.86 -14.70 -36.65
C ARG A 161 5.79 -13.61 -36.42
N HIS A 162 4.75 -13.90 -35.63
CA HIS A 162 3.70 -12.94 -35.29
C HIS A 162 3.95 -12.23 -33.95
N ASP A 163 5.00 -12.61 -33.23
CA ASP A 163 5.46 -11.91 -32.03
C ASP A 163 6.13 -10.59 -32.44
N ILE A 164 5.64 -9.48 -31.91
CA ILE A 164 6.24 -8.16 -32.11
C ILE A 164 6.84 -7.57 -30.82
N SER A 165 6.91 -8.34 -29.74
CA SER A 165 7.38 -7.87 -28.41
C SER A 165 8.80 -7.30 -28.48
N GLU A 166 9.72 -8.01 -29.13
CA GLU A 166 11.10 -7.54 -29.37
C GLU A 166 11.18 -6.24 -30.19
N LEU A 167 10.24 -6.08 -31.12
CA LEU A 167 10.18 -4.87 -31.95
C LEU A 167 9.71 -3.68 -31.12
N VAL A 168 8.70 -3.89 -30.27
CA VAL A 168 8.19 -2.89 -29.33
C VAL A 168 9.28 -2.49 -28.33
N LEU A 169 9.98 -3.45 -27.71
CA LEU A 169 11.10 -3.19 -26.81
C LEU A 169 12.18 -2.32 -27.43
N ARG A 170 12.61 -2.66 -28.65
CA ARG A 170 13.61 -1.89 -29.39
C ARG A 170 13.15 -0.47 -29.68
N GLN A 171 11.86 -0.29 -29.95
CA GLN A 171 11.27 1.00 -30.23
C GLN A 171 11.19 1.87 -28.97
N ILE A 172 10.77 1.30 -27.83
CA ILE A 172 10.79 1.98 -26.53
C ILE A 172 12.22 2.41 -26.17
N ALA A 173 13.18 1.50 -26.29
CA ALA A 173 14.59 1.81 -26.02
C ALA A 173 15.14 2.90 -26.95
N ARG A 174 14.68 2.97 -28.20
CA ARG A 174 15.04 4.03 -29.16
C ARG A 174 14.42 5.37 -28.75
N THR A 175 13.13 5.39 -28.45
CA THR A 175 12.43 6.60 -27.97
C THR A 175 13.11 7.15 -26.72
N ARG A 176 13.51 6.28 -25.77
CA ARG A 176 14.30 6.64 -24.58
C ARG A 176 15.66 7.26 -24.92
N LYS A 177 16.42 6.66 -25.84
CA LYS A 177 17.73 7.20 -26.25
C LYS A 177 17.62 8.57 -26.91
N ILE A 178 16.53 8.82 -27.63
CA ILE A 178 16.26 10.10 -28.30
C ILE A 178 15.74 11.14 -27.29
N SER A 179 14.96 10.73 -26.29
CA SER A 179 14.44 11.61 -25.24
C SER A 179 15.46 11.93 -24.14
N LYS A 180 16.57 11.19 -24.03
CA LYS A 180 17.69 11.52 -23.15
C LYS A 180 18.45 12.72 -23.76
N PRO A 181 18.35 13.95 -23.22
CA PRO A 181 18.97 15.11 -23.84
C PRO A 181 20.50 14.94 -23.91
N ALA A 182 21.09 15.28 -25.06
CA ALA A 182 22.52 15.20 -25.34
C ALA A 182 23.39 16.21 -24.56
N ASN A 183 22.87 16.85 -23.51
CA ASN A 183 23.61 17.82 -22.72
C ASN A 183 23.91 17.28 -21.32
N LYS A 184 24.97 16.47 -21.24
CA LYS A 184 25.60 16.03 -19.98
C LYS A 184 26.63 17.08 -19.50
N GLY A 185 26.41 18.37 -19.80
CA GLY A 185 27.32 19.47 -19.50
C GLY A 185 26.84 20.45 -18.43
N ASN A 186 25.54 20.49 -18.10
CA ASN A 186 25.03 21.35 -17.03
C ASN A 186 24.18 20.51 -16.07
N LYS A 187 24.85 19.86 -15.12
CA LYS A 187 24.25 19.15 -13.98
C LYS A 187 24.13 20.06 -12.74
N ARG A 188 23.93 21.36 -12.96
CA ARG A 188 23.47 22.33 -11.96
C ARG A 188 22.33 23.10 -12.62
N SER A 189 21.22 23.30 -11.91
CA SER A 189 19.97 23.95 -12.38
C SER A 189 19.10 23.13 -13.35
N ARG A 190 18.49 22.07 -12.82
CA ARG A 190 17.13 21.65 -13.22
C ARG A 190 16.42 20.91 -12.08
N LEU A 191 17.20 20.39 -11.14
CA LEU A 191 16.74 20.12 -9.77
C LEU A 191 16.80 21.39 -8.91
N ASP A 192 17.83 22.24 -9.06
CA ASP A 192 17.88 23.58 -8.42
C ASP A 192 16.81 24.56 -8.94
N ASP A 193 16.36 24.47 -10.20
CA ASP A 193 15.24 25.32 -10.68
C ASP A 193 13.89 24.81 -10.15
N PHE A 194 13.77 23.53 -9.78
CA PHE A 194 12.54 22.99 -9.20
C PHE A 194 12.45 23.18 -7.68
N GLU A 195 13.57 23.50 -7.02
CA GLU A 195 13.59 24.06 -5.66
C GLU A 195 13.54 25.60 -5.64
N GLY A 196 13.64 26.26 -6.81
CA GLY A 196 13.63 27.72 -6.96
C GLY A 196 12.31 28.31 -7.49
N ASP A 197 11.48 27.54 -8.18
CA ASP A 197 10.23 28.03 -8.79
C ASP A 197 8.99 27.86 -7.88
N ASP A 198 9.17 27.67 -6.57
CA ASP A 198 8.09 27.86 -5.58
C ASP A 198 7.77 29.36 -5.39
N GLU A 199 8.61 30.29 -5.86
CA GLU A 199 8.37 31.74 -5.76
C GLU A 199 7.68 32.38 -7.00
N GLU A 200 7.69 31.76 -8.19
CA GLU A 200 7.16 32.42 -9.41
C GLU A 200 5.74 31.95 -9.83
N LEU A 201 5.15 30.98 -9.13
CA LEU A 201 3.72 30.64 -9.28
C LEU A 201 2.79 31.49 -8.41
N GLU A 202 3.32 32.49 -7.68
CA GLU A 202 2.52 33.41 -6.86
C GLU A 202 1.71 34.46 -7.67
N ALA A 203 1.90 34.56 -8.98
CA ALA A 203 1.37 35.69 -9.74
C ALA A 203 0.08 35.44 -10.54
N VAL A 204 -0.71 34.38 -10.30
CA VAL A 204 -2.15 34.37 -10.66
C VAL A 204 -2.95 33.38 -9.76
N GLU A 205 -2.80 33.44 -8.44
CA GLU A 205 -3.78 32.79 -7.57
C GLU A 205 -5.02 33.68 -7.45
N SER A 206 -6.14 33.23 -8.01
CA SER A 206 -7.44 33.87 -7.70
C SER A 206 -7.69 33.80 -6.19
N ASP A 207 -8.20 34.89 -5.59
CA ASP A 207 -8.50 35.04 -4.14
C ASP A 207 -9.26 33.85 -3.52
N ALA A 208 -9.95 33.05 -4.33
CA ALA A 208 -10.68 31.86 -3.90
C ALA A 208 -9.79 30.64 -3.58
N VAL A 209 -8.54 30.59 -4.05
CA VAL A 209 -7.60 29.47 -3.84
C VAL A 209 -6.76 29.69 -2.58
N THR A 210 -6.35 30.92 -2.31
CA THR A 210 -5.68 31.33 -1.06
C THR A 210 -6.61 31.12 0.13
N GLU A 211 -7.86 31.59 0.05
CA GLU A 211 -8.86 31.40 1.11
C GLU A 211 -9.14 29.91 1.41
N ARG A 212 -9.05 29.03 0.40
CA ARG A 212 -9.22 27.58 0.57
C ARG A 212 -8.00 26.92 1.22
N LYS A 213 -6.79 27.34 0.86
CA LYS A 213 -5.55 26.84 1.47
C LYS A 213 -5.46 27.30 2.92
N ASP A 214 -5.83 28.53 3.22
CA ASP A 214 -5.81 29.08 4.58
C ASP A 214 -6.87 28.40 5.46
N LYS A 215 -8.09 28.23 4.96
CA LYS A 215 -9.12 27.43 5.68
C LYS A 215 -8.71 25.98 5.86
N ALA A 216 -8.00 25.37 4.91
CA ALA A 216 -7.51 24.00 5.04
C ALA A 216 -6.37 23.89 6.07
N LYS A 217 -5.47 24.87 6.12
CA LYS A 217 -4.41 24.97 7.14
C LYS A 217 -5.01 25.20 8.52
N GLU A 218 -5.92 26.17 8.67
CA GLU A 218 -6.65 26.43 9.92
C GLU A 218 -7.46 25.21 10.38
N ALA A 219 -8.13 24.50 9.47
CA ALA A 219 -8.84 23.26 9.82
C ALA A 219 -7.89 22.13 10.23
N SER A 220 -6.71 22.04 9.62
CA SER A 220 -5.68 21.06 9.99
C SER A 220 -5.06 21.38 11.35
N GLU A 221 -4.82 22.65 11.64
CA GLU A 221 -4.30 23.14 12.92
C GLU A 221 -5.34 23.02 14.03
N ALA A 222 -6.61 23.29 13.75
CA ALA A 222 -7.72 23.07 14.70
C ALA A 222 -7.89 21.56 15.01
N ARG A 223 -7.72 20.68 14.01
CA ARG A 223 -7.72 19.22 14.22
C ARG A 223 -6.49 18.75 15.00
N ALA A 224 -5.31 19.34 14.76
CA ALA A 224 -4.11 19.04 15.52
C ALA A 224 -4.24 19.49 16.98
N LYS A 225 -4.69 20.72 17.22
CA LYS A 225 -4.94 21.27 18.56
C LYS A 225 -5.99 20.47 19.32
N THR A 226 -7.10 20.09 18.68
CA THR A 226 -8.13 19.24 19.33
C THR A 226 -7.65 17.80 19.57
N ALA A 227 -6.77 17.24 18.73
CA ALA A 227 -6.16 15.94 18.97
C ALA A 227 -5.11 15.98 20.09
N GLU A 228 -4.35 17.06 20.19
CA GLU A 228 -3.39 17.30 21.28
C GLU A 228 -4.10 17.58 22.60
N GLU A 229 -5.18 18.36 22.61
CA GLU A 229 -6.03 18.57 23.78
C GLU A 229 -6.65 17.25 24.26
N LYS A 230 -7.18 16.42 23.36
CA LYS A 230 -7.70 15.08 23.72
C LYS A 230 -6.62 14.16 24.27
N ARG A 231 -5.41 14.19 23.71
CA ARG A 231 -4.26 13.42 24.23
C ARG A 231 -3.83 13.93 25.59
N ALA A 232 -3.78 15.25 25.80
CA ALA A 232 -3.45 15.86 27.08
C ALA A 232 -4.51 15.58 28.15
N GLU A 233 -5.79 15.59 27.78
CA GLU A 233 -6.91 15.23 28.65
C GLU A 233 -6.86 13.74 29.03
N GLN A 234 -6.56 12.85 28.08
CA GLN A 234 -6.35 11.43 28.35
C GLN A 234 -5.13 11.16 29.25
N LEU A 235 -4.05 11.91 29.08
CA LEU A 235 -2.86 11.82 29.93
C LEU A 235 -3.15 12.31 31.35
N LYS A 236 -3.85 13.44 31.51
CA LYS A 236 -4.30 13.93 32.82
C LYS A 236 -5.25 12.96 33.51
N LEU A 237 -6.20 12.40 32.77
CA LEU A 237 -7.10 11.36 33.26
C LEU A 237 -6.33 10.11 33.71
N ARG A 238 -5.28 9.71 32.97
CA ARG A 238 -4.38 8.62 33.36
C ARG A 238 -3.58 8.93 34.62
N GLU A 239 -3.07 10.14 34.78
CA GLU A 239 -2.33 10.57 35.97
C GLU A 239 -3.22 10.67 37.21
N GLU A 240 -4.43 11.19 37.09
CA GLU A 240 -5.43 11.21 38.16
C GLU A 240 -5.86 9.80 38.56
N ARG A 241 -6.08 8.90 37.58
CA ARG A 241 -6.35 7.48 37.85
C ARG A 241 -5.18 6.79 38.53
N LYS A 242 -3.94 7.07 38.12
CA LYS A 242 -2.73 6.56 38.81
C LYS A 242 -2.64 7.03 40.25
N LYS A 243 -2.89 8.31 40.53
CA LYS A 243 -2.87 8.86 41.89
C LYS A 243 -3.99 8.28 42.76
N ALA A 244 -5.20 8.18 42.24
CA ALA A 244 -6.32 7.54 42.93
C ALA A 244 -6.04 6.05 43.22
N TYR A 245 -5.32 5.38 42.33
CA TYR A 245 -4.87 4.00 42.50
C TYR A 245 -3.80 3.87 43.60
N GLU A 246 -2.80 4.76 43.61
CA GLU A 246 -1.76 4.78 44.65
C GLU A 246 -2.34 5.04 46.04
N GLU A 247 -3.33 5.93 46.15
CA GLU A 247 -4.05 6.18 47.40
C GLU A 247 -4.90 4.98 47.84
N ARG A 248 -5.63 4.34 46.91
CA ARG A 248 -6.37 3.10 47.21
C ARG A 248 -5.44 1.96 47.63
N ARG A 249 -4.28 1.85 46.98
CA ARG A 249 -3.25 0.86 47.33
C ARG A 249 -2.68 1.09 48.72
N LYS A 250 -2.41 2.34 49.10
CA LYS A 250 -1.98 2.68 50.47
C LYS A 250 -3.05 2.31 51.51
N LYS A 251 -4.30 2.67 51.28
CA LYS A 251 -5.42 2.32 52.19
C LYS A 251 -5.59 0.80 52.35
N LEU A 252 -5.46 0.03 51.28
CA LEU A 252 -5.53 -1.43 51.33
C LEU A 252 -4.35 -2.06 52.07
N LEU A 253 -3.14 -1.50 51.95
CA LEU A 253 -1.97 -1.98 52.68
C LEU A 253 -2.09 -1.66 54.17
N GLU A 254 -2.56 -0.47 54.54
CA GLU A 254 -2.84 -0.07 55.92
C GLU A 254 -3.95 -0.93 56.55
N GLU A 255 -5.03 -1.22 55.83
CA GLU A 255 -6.10 -2.09 56.31
C GLU A 255 -5.61 -3.54 56.50
N ARG A 256 -4.74 -4.03 55.61
CA ARG A 256 -4.13 -5.35 55.73
C ARG A 256 -3.16 -5.42 56.91
N GLU A 257 -2.37 -4.38 57.16
CA GLU A 257 -1.49 -4.30 58.31
C GLU A 257 -2.26 -4.20 59.62
N ALA A 258 -3.36 -3.43 59.65
CA ALA A 258 -4.26 -3.34 60.80
C ALA A 258 -4.90 -4.70 61.12
N LYS A 259 -5.48 -5.38 60.12
CA LYS A 259 -6.02 -6.75 60.27
C LYS A 259 -4.96 -7.76 60.72
N LYS A 260 -3.70 -7.59 60.28
CA LYS A 260 -2.59 -8.47 60.67
C LYS A 260 -2.17 -8.22 62.12
N LYS A 261 -2.17 -6.97 62.58
CA LYS A 261 -1.90 -6.60 63.99
C LYS A 261 -3.03 -7.07 64.91
N GLU A 262 -4.28 -6.86 64.53
CA GLU A 262 -5.46 -7.31 65.27
C GLU A 262 -5.46 -8.84 65.44
N LYS A 263 -5.17 -9.58 64.36
CA LYS A 263 -5.04 -11.04 64.41
C LYS A 263 -3.81 -11.53 65.19
N GLN A 264 -2.77 -10.71 65.32
CA GLN A 264 -1.61 -11.00 66.20
C GLN A 264 -1.93 -10.72 67.67
N GLU A 265 -2.72 -9.69 67.97
CA GLU A 265 -3.20 -9.38 69.32
C GLU A 265 -4.22 -10.41 69.81
N GLU A 266 -5.16 -10.85 68.96
CA GLU A 266 -6.05 -11.99 69.27
C GLU A 266 -5.25 -13.25 69.58
N ARG A 267 -4.23 -13.58 68.78
CA ARG A 267 -3.36 -14.74 69.03
C ARG A 267 -2.56 -14.63 70.33
N LYS A 268 -2.19 -13.43 70.74
CA LYS A 268 -1.49 -13.19 72.02
C LYS A 268 -2.44 -13.34 73.21
N LYS A 269 -3.67 -12.83 73.10
CA LYS A 269 -4.72 -13.05 74.11
C LYS A 269 -5.08 -14.52 74.25
N ASP A 270 -5.23 -15.23 73.13
CA ASP A 270 -5.48 -16.67 73.13
C ASP A 270 -4.34 -17.49 73.76
N SER A 271 -3.08 -17.04 73.65
CA SER A 271 -1.95 -17.68 74.32
C SER A 271 -1.88 -17.37 75.82
N GLU A 272 -2.20 -16.14 76.22
CA GLU A 272 -2.21 -15.72 77.64
C GLU A 272 -3.37 -16.37 78.42
N GLU A 273 -4.54 -16.57 77.79
CA GLU A 273 -5.66 -17.34 78.39
C GLU A 273 -5.36 -18.85 78.51
N LYS A 274 -4.57 -19.41 77.58
CA LYS A 274 -4.12 -20.80 77.66
C LYS A 274 -3.03 -21.04 78.71
N GLU A 275 -2.13 -20.09 78.92
CA GLU A 275 -1.14 -20.16 80.01
C GLU A 275 -1.82 -20.05 81.38
N ASN A 276 -2.74 -19.09 81.57
CA ASN A 276 -3.46 -18.91 82.84
C ASN A 276 -4.40 -20.08 83.20
N SER A 277 -4.92 -20.83 82.22
CA SER A 277 -5.74 -22.03 82.49
C SER A 277 -4.93 -23.29 82.75
N SER A 278 -3.61 -23.25 82.57
CA SER A 278 -2.68 -24.36 82.85
C SER A 278 -1.96 -24.27 84.20
N GLU A 279 -2.10 -23.13 84.91
CA GLU A 279 -1.49 -22.86 86.23
C GLU A 279 -2.48 -22.98 87.42
N GLN A 280 -3.74 -23.38 87.19
CA GLN A 280 -4.73 -23.75 88.22
C GLN A 280 -4.92 -25.26 88.33
#